data_AF-A0A351MD47-F1
#
_entry.id   AF-A0A351MD47-F1
#
_cell.length_a   1.000
_cell.length_b   1.000
_cell.length_c   1.000
_cell.angle_alpha   90.00
_cell.angle_beta   90.00
_cell.angle_gamma   90.00
#
_symmetry.space_group_name_H-M   'P 1'
#
loop_
_entity.id
_entity.type
_entity.pdbx_description
1 polymer ?
#
loop_
_entity_poly.entity_id
_entity_poly.type
_entity_poly.pdbx_seq_one_letter_code
_entity_poly.pdbx_strand_id
1 'polypeptide(L)' 'MSMPSITELLVILGIVALVFGTSRLRGIGSDLGAAIRGFRGAMKDDSSTPGASGQSGMDSGEPDGRGR' A
#
# COMPACT_ATOMS: atom_id res chain seq x y z
N MET A 1 13.49 -23.59 19.67
CA MET A 1 13.21 -22.99 18.34
C MET A 1 13.20 -21.49 18.51
N SER A 2 14.24 -20.80 18.05
CA SER A 2 14.38 -19.36 18.17
C SER A 2 13.55 -18.69 17.08
N MET A 3 12.59 -17.85 17.45
CA MET A 3 11.92 -17.00 16.47
C MET A 3 12.90 -15.91 16.01
N PRO A 4 13.00 -15.64 14.71
CA PRO A 4 13.88 -14.59 14.20
C PRO A 4 13.42 -13.24 14.77
N SER A 5 14.39 -12.49 15.27
CA SER A 5 14.18 -11.13 15.75
C SER A 5 13.93 -10.18 14.59
N ILE A 6 13.32 -9.02 14.88
CA ILE A 6 13.04 -7.98 13.87
C ILE A 6 14.31 -7.57 13.11
N THR A 7 15.46 -7.51 13.79
CA THR A 7 16.75 -7.17 13.18
C THR A 7 17.21 -8.23 12.17
N GLU A 8 17.02 -9.52 12.47
CA GLU A 8 17.35 -10.60 11.54
C GLU A 8 16.45 -10.57 10.30
N LEU A 9 15.15 -10.26 10.46
CA LEU A 9 14.23 -10.10 9.33
C LEU A 9 14.67 -8.95 8.41
N LEU A 10 15.18 -7.84 8.95
CA LEU A 10 15.71 -6.74 8.15
C LEU A 10 16.96 -7.13 7.35
N VAL A 11 17.86 -7.92 7.94
CA VAL A 11 19.05 -8.43 7.24
C VAL A 11 18.64 -9.37 6.11
N ILE A 12 17.71 -10.29 6.35
CA ILE A 12 17.19 -11.20 5.34
C ILE A 12 16.51 -10.41 4.21
N LEU A 13 15.67 -9.44 4.55
CA LEU A 13 15.01 -8.56 3.57
C LEU A 13 16.05 -7.81 2.71
N GLY A 14 17.13 -7.31 3.33
CA GLY A 14 18.22 -6.65 2.62
C GLY A 14 18.90 -7.57 1.59
N ILE A 15 19.18 -8.82 1.96
CA ILE A 15 19.77 -9.81 1.05
C ILE A 15 18.81 -10.12 -0.10
N VAL A 16 17.53 -10.37 0.20
CA VAL A 16 16.50 -10.61 -0.83
C VAL A 16 16.40 -9.40 -1.78
N ALA A 17 16.44 -8.18 -1.25
CA ALA A 17 16.41 -6.97 -2.06
C ALA A 17 17.64 -6.82 -2.97
N LEU A 18 18.81 -7.27 -2.54
CA LEU A 18 20.03 -7.30 -3.36
C LEU A 18 19.98 -8.37 -4.45
N VAL A 19 19.49 -9.57 -4.14
CA VAL A 19 19.41 -10.69 -5.10
C VAL A 19 18.36 -10.44 -6.18
N PHE A 20 17.17 -10.01 -5.77
CA PHE A 20 16.05 -9.80 -6.69
C PHE A 20 16.03 -8.39 -7.30
N GLY A 21 16.74 -7.45 -6.69
CA GLY A 21 16.69 -6.03 -7.03
C GLY A 21 15.41 -5.35 -6.53
N THR A 22 15.53 -4.15 -5.98
CA THR A 22 14.39 -3.42 -5.41
C THR A 22 13.28 -3.09 -6.41
N SER A 23 13.60 -3.01 -7.71
CA SER A 23 12.60 -2.74 -8.77
C SER A 23 11.58 -3.87 -8.92
N ARG A 24 12.03 -5.14 -8.85
CA ARG A 24 11.12 -6.30 -8.95
C ARG A 24 10.25 -6.43 -7.70
N LEU A 25 10.86 -6.22 -6.53
CA LEU A 25 10.14 -6.19 -5.25
C LEU A 25 9.12 -5.05 -5.18
N ARG A 26 9.39 -3.89 -5.78
CA ARG A 26 8.45 -2.76 -5.79
C ARG A 26 7.21 -3.05 -6.64
N GLY A 27 7.38 -3.60 -7.84
CA GLY A 27 6.26 -3.98 -8.69
C GLY A 27 5.36 -5.01 -8.01
N ILE A 28 5.93 -6.15 -7.61
CA ILE A 28 5.18 -7.23 -6.96
C ILE A 28 4.64 -6.79 -5.59
N GLY A 29 5.40 -6.00 -4.84
CA GLY A 29 5.00 -5.48 -3.53
C GLY A 29 3.85 -4.47 -3.59
N SER A 30 3.75 -3.69 -4.67
CA SER A 30 2.61 -2.79 -4.90
C SER A 30 1.32 -3.58 -5.12
N ASP A 31 1.36 -4.60 -5.97
CA ASP A 31 0.19 -5.41 -6.30
C ASP A 31 -0.27 -6.26 -5.11
N LEU A 32 0.67 -6.95 -4.46
CA LEU A 32 0.38 -7.70 -3.24
C LEU A 32 -0.06 -6.78 -2.10
N GLY A 33 0.54 -5.58 -1.99
CA GLY A 33 0.18 -4.59 -1.00
C GLY A 33 -1.25 -4.07 -1.17
N ALA A 34 -1.68 -3.83 -2.41
CA ALA A 34 -3.06 -3.44 -2.72
C ALA A 34 -4.05 -4.54 -2.35
N ALA A 35 -3.76 -5.81 -2.67
CA ALA A 35 -4.59 -6.95 -2.33
C ALA A 35 -4.72 -7.14 -0.81
N ILE A 36 -3.60 -7.07 -0.07
CA ILE A 36 -3.59 -7.20 1.40
C ILE A 36 -4.32 -6.03 2.07
N ARG A 37 -4.27 -4.83 1.48
CA ARG A 37 -4.95 -3.64 2.03
C ARG A 37 -6.47 -3.73 1.88
N GLY A 38 -6.96 -4.26 0.76
CA GLY A 38 -8.39 -4.59 0.59
C GLY A 38 -8.85 -5.67 1.56
N PHE A 39 -8.05 -6.73 1.73
CA PHE A 39 -8.33 -7.80 2.69
C PHE A 39 -8.38 -7.29 4.13
N ARG A 40 -7.40 -6.47 4.55
CA ARG A 40 -7.37 -5.88 5.89
C ARG A 40 -8.48 -4.84 6.11
N GLY A 41 -8.93 -4.17 5.04
CA GLY A 41 -10.09 -3.29 5.05
C GLY A 41 -11.37 -4.06 5.34
N ALA A 42 -11.66 -5.11 4.56
CA ALA A 42 -12.83 -5.96 4.77
C ALA A 42 -12.86 -6.62 6.16
N MET A 43 -11.70 -7.08 6.64
CA MET A 43 -11.57 -7.62 8.00
C MET A 43 -11.80 -6.58 9.11
N LYS A 44 -11.51 -5.29 8.84
CA LYS A 44 -11.81 -4.20 9.80
C LYS A 44 -13.27 -3.79 9.73
N ASP A 45 -13.89 -3.76 8.56
CA ASP A 45 -15.31 -3.42 8.39
C ASP A 45 -16.24 -4.43 9.08
N ASP A 46 -15.87 -5.72 9.13
CA ASP A 46 -16.58 -6.73 9.96
C ASP A 46 -16.50 -6.44 11.48
N SER A 47 -15.59 -5.56 11.91
CA SER A 47 -15.35 -5.23 13.32
C SER A 47 -15.69 -3.78 13.73
N SER A 48 -15.97 -2.86 12.80
CA SER A 48 -16.33 -1.46 13.07
C SER A 48 -16.91 -0.74 11.84
N THR A 49 -18.02 0.00 12.05
CA THR A 49 -18.76 0.88 11.09
C THR A 49 -17.89 1.65 10.08
N PRO A 50 -18.39 1.86 8.83
CA PRO A 50 -17.60 2.30 7.67
C PRO A 50 -17.19 3.77 7.73
N GLY A 51 -15.90 4.03 7.58
CA GLY A 51 -15.36 5.38 7.52
C GLY A 51 -13.95 5.43 6.93
N ALA A 52 -13.90 5.79 5.65
CA ALA A 52 -12.74 6.24 4.87
C ALA A 52 -11.72 5.18 4.41
N SER A 53 -11.50 5.14 3.09
CA SER A 53 -10.17 5.34 2.46
C SER A 53 -10.22 5.32 0.91
N GLY A 54 -10.10 6.52 0.30
CA GLY A 54 -9.19 6.74 -0.83
C GLY A 54 -9.71 6.64 -2.26
N GLN A 55 -10.31 7.72 -2.78
CA GLN A 55 -10.09 8.21 -4.15
C GLN A 55 -9.51 9.63 -4.01
N SER A 56 -8.23 9.85 -4.30
CA SER A 56 -7.71 10.18 -5.63
C SER A 56 -8.33 11.46 -6.18
N GLY A 57 -7.57 12.55 -6.05
CA GLY A 57 -7.54 13.71 -6.95
C GLY A 57 -8.87 14.27 -7.41
N MET A 58 -9.39 15.25 -6.68
CA MET A 58 -10.26 16.27 -7.27
C MET A 58 -9.38 17.15 -8.14
N ASP A 59 -9.25 16.79 -9.41
CA ASP A 59 -8.72 17.63 -10.48
C ASP A 59 -9.64 18.85 -10.59
N SER A 60 -9.14 19.99 -10.11
CA SER A 60 -9.82 21.28 -10.18
C SER A 60 -9.81 21.79 -11.61
N GLY A 61 -10.67 21.22 -12.45
CA GLY A 61 -10.96 21.72 -13.79
C GLY A 61 -11.71 23.05 -13.75
N GLU A 62 -11.05 24.07 -14.28
CA GLU A 62 -11.60 25.21 -15.03
C GLU A 62 -12.69 26.10 -14.35
N PRO A 63 -12.37 27.36 -13.95
CA PRO A 63 -13.40 28.34 -13.64
C PRO A 63 -14.07 28.79 -14.95
N ASP A 64 -15.27 28.27 -15.21
CA ASP A 64 -16.15 28.66 -16.32
C ASP A 64 -16.35 30.18 -16.33
N GLY A 65 -15.72 30.81 -17.31
CA GLY A 65 -15.80 32.23 -17.58
C GLY A 65 -17.16 32.60 -18.14
N ARG A 66 -18.13 32.87 -17.26
CA ARG A 66 -19.33 33.61 -17.66
C ARG A 66 -19.08 35.11 -17.65
N GLY A 67 -18.44 35.54 -18.74
CA GLY A 67 -18.48 36.92 -19.20
C GLY A 67 -19.81 37.20 -19.90
N ARG A 68 -20.58 38.10 -19.27
CA ARG A 68 -21.74 38.86 -19.79
C ARG A 68 -23.08 38.14 -19.89
#